data_AF-A0A645FZS7-F1
#
_entry.id   AF-A0A645FZS7-F1
#
_cell.length_a   1.000
_cell.length_b   1.000
_cell.length_c   1.000
_cell.angle_alpha   90.00
_cell.angle_beta   90.00
_cell.angle_gamma   90.00
#
_symmetry.space_group_name_H-M   'P 1'
#
loop_
_entity.id
_entity.type
_entity.pdbx_description
1 polymer ?
#
loop_
_entity_poly.entity_id
_entity_poly.type
_entity_poly.pdbx_seq_one_letter_code
_entity_poly.pdbx_strand_id
1 'polypeptide(L)'
;MLASVEKITRKILDENDDIILGIIKNAIETMTFRDYLIITVSKEDFEIVEFAKNKILATYPGISKIEIKVADNFKKGDVEIESDSGSLNPSVSHQIKKLIGEFSKLIMSSDNI
;
A
#
# COMPACT_ATOMS: atom_id res chain seq x y z
N MET A 1 -18.58 14.37 -1.09
CA MET A 1 -18.34 13.15 -0.30
C MET A 1 -16.95 12.57 -0.60
N LEU A 2 -16.63 12.21 -1.85
CA LEU A 2 -15.31 11.65 -2.21
C LEU A 2 -14.14 12.58 -1.89
N ALA A 3 -14.21 13.85 -2.30
CA ALA A 3 -13.18 14.84 -1.96
C ALA A 3 -12.96 15.01 -0.44
N SER A 4 -14.01 14.80 0.37
CA SER A 4 -13.90 14.82 1.83
C SER A 4 -13.14 13.60 2.35
N VAL A 5 -13.40 12.42 1.80
CA VAL A 5 -12.68 11.17 2.12
C VAL A 5 -11.21 11.30 1.77
N GLU A 6 -10.88 11.80 0.56
CA GLU A 6 -9.50 12.02 0.14
C GLU A 6 -8.78 13.02 1.05
N LYS A 7 -9.44 14.13 1.39
CA LYS A 7 -8.88 15.17 2.28
C LYS A 7 -8.60 14.63 3.68
N ILE A 8 -9.54 13.88 4.27
CA ILE A 8 -9.38 13.27 5.59
C ILE A 8 -8.26 12.22 5.56
N THR A 9 -8.26 11.37 4.54
CA THR A 9 -7.23 10.32 4.37
C THR A 9 -5.84 10.93 4.28
N ARG A 10 -5.66 11.98 3.45
CA ARG A 10 -4.39 12.72 3.36
C ARG A 10 -3.96 13.27 4.71
N LYS A 11 -4.86 13.93 5.43
CA LYS A 11 -4.56 14.47 6.75
C LYS A 11 -4.09 13.39 7.73
N ILE A 12 -4.77 12.25 7.76
CA ILE A 12 -4.42 11.13 8.65
C ILE A 12 -3.06 10.53 8.28
N LEU A 13 -2.74 10.37 7.00
CA LEU A 13 -1.44 9.90 6.52
C LEU A 13 -0.32 10.90 6.86
N ASP A 14 -0.59 12.20 6.74
CA ASP A 14 0.37 13.24 7.09
C ASP A 14 0.66 13.24 8.60
N GLU A 15 -0.34 12.95 9.45
CA GLU A 15 -0.22 12.97 10.93
C GLU A 15 0.29 11.65 11.56
N ASN A 16 0.25 10.51 10.85
CA ASN A 16 0.57 9.20 11.43
C ASN A 16 1.51 8.37 10.54
N ASP A 17 2.79 8.34 10.92
CA ASP A 17 3.84 7.65 10.16
C ASP A 17 3.64 6.11 10.14
N ASP A 18 3.08 5.53 11.21
CA ASP A 18 2.94 4.07 11.36
C ASP A 18 1.97 3.42 10.35
N ILE A 19 1.11 4.22 9.70
CA ILE A 19 0.10 3.70 8.78
C ILE A 19 0.75 2.94 7.62
N ILE A 20 1.89 3.42 7.12
CA ILE A 20 2.60 2.78 6.00
C ILE A 20 3.01 1.33 6.33
N LEU A 21 3.42 1.09 7.58
CA LEU A 21 3.78 -0.25 8.04
C LEU A 21 2.57 -1.19 8.07
N GLY A 22 1.40 -0.67 8.44
CA GLY A 22 0.14 -1.42 8.39
C GLY A 22 -0.25 -1.79 6.95
N ILE A 23 -0.14 -0.84 6.02
CA ILE A 23 -0.42 -1.07 4.60
C ILE A 23 0.49 -2.17 4.04
N ILE A 24 1.79 -2.08 4.30
CA ILE A 24 2.78 -3.06 3.80
C ILE A 24 2.49 -4.45 4.36
N LYS A 25 2.21 -4.57 5.67
CA LYS A 25 1.90 -5.86 6.29
C LYS A 25 0.64 -6.50 5.70
N ASN A 26 -0.43 -5.71 5.60
CA ASN A 26 -1.69 -6.19 5.02
C ASN A 26 -1.49 -6.66 3.57
N ALA A 27 -0.67 -5.95 2.79
CA ALA A 27 -0.35 -6.36 1.43
C ALA A 27 0.40 -7.70 1.40
N ILE A 28 1.46 -7.84 2.21
CA ILE A 28 2.26 -9.09 2.31
C ILE A 28 1.38 -10.30 2.66
N GLU A 29 0.41 -10.12 3.55
CA GLU A 29 -0.51 -11.19 3.98
C GLU A 29 -1.42 -11.70 2.85
N THR A 30 -1.66 -10.88 1.83
CA THR A 30 -2.45 -11.27 0.65
C THR A 30 -1.63 -11.95 -0.46
N MET A 31 -0.30 -11.94 -0.37
CA MET A 31 0.59 -12.43 -1.42
C MET A 31 0.88 -13.92 -1.26
N THR A 32 0.72 -14.69 -2.34
CA THR A 32 1.00 -16.13 -2.34
C THR A 32 2.49 -16.44 -2.49
N PHE A 33 3.19 -15.73 -3.38
CA PHE A 33 4.64 -15.85 -3.61
C PHE A 33 5.31 -14.54 -3.21
N ARG A 34 6.27 -14.63 -2.29
CA ARG A 34 6.83 -13.48 -1.57
C ARG A 34 8.26 -13.74 -1.11
N ASP A 35 9.01 -14.56 -1.81
CA ASP A 35 10.39 -14.89 -1.40
C ASP A 35 11.27 -13.63 -1.46
N TYR A 36 11.17 -12.88 -2.56
CA TYR A 36 11.81 -11.60 -2.71
C TYR A 36 10.79 -10.47 -2.80
N LEU A 37 11.00 -9.39 -2.04
CA LEU A 37 10.19 -8.18 -2.12
C LEU A 37 11.04 -6.94 -2.43
N ILE A 38 10.57 -6.13 -3.38
CA ILE A 38 11.00 -4.74 -3.55
C ILE A 38 9.84 -3.86 -3.11
N ILE A 39 10.06 -3.05 -2.09
CA ILE A 39 9.07 -2.13 -1.55
C ILE A 39 9.50 -0.72 -1.91
N THR A 40 8.79 -0.09 -2.83
CA THR A 40 9.03 1.29 -3.26
C THR A 40 8.09 2.22 -2.52
N VAL A 41 8.63 3.25 -1.88
CA VAL A 41 7.87 4.21 -1.05
C VAL A 41 8.27 5.66 -1.34
N SER A 42 7.52 6.59 -0.76
CA SER A 42 7.90 8.00 -0.74
C SER A 42 9.19 8.23 0.05
N LYS A 43 9.85 9.35 -0.21
CA LYS A 43 11.01 9.78 0.58
C LYS A 43 10.66 9.97 2.07
N GLU A 44 9.44 10.41 2.35
CA GLU A 44 8.95 10.68 3.71
C GLU A 44 8.77 9.39 4.52
N ASP A 45 8.39 8.29 3.86
CA ASP A 45 8.16 6.99 4.53
C ASP A 45 9.40 6.09 4.54
N PHE A 46 10.48 6.46 3.85
CA PHE A 46 11.66 5.61 3.67
C PHE A 46 12.28 5.15 5.00
N GLU A 47 12.53 6.10 5.92
CA GLU A 47 13.23 5.80 7.17
C GLU A 47 12.45 4.83 8.06
N ILE A 48 11.14 5.04 8.22
CA ILE A 48 10.29 4.18 9.04
C ILE A 48 10.17 2.77 8.45
N VAL A 49 10.09 2.66 7.13
CA VAL A 49 10.01 1.37 6.43
C VAL A 49 11.34 0.62 6.49
N GLU A 50 12.48 1.30 6.26
CA GLU A 50 13.81 0.69 6.36
C GLU A 50 14.08 0.23 7.80
N PHE A 51 13.66 1.00 8.82
CA PHE A 51 13.77 0.59 10.22
C PHE A 51 12.93 -0.67 10.53
N ALA A 52 11.74 -0.80 9.94
CA ALA A 52 10.87 -1.94 10.14
C ALA A 52 11.28 -3.20 9.36
N LYS A 53 12.15 -3.07 8.34
CA LYS A 53 12.56 -4.16 7.43
C LYS A 53 12.94 -5.46 8.13
N ASN A 54 13.83 -5.39 9.13
CA ASN A 54 14.28 -6.58 9.86
C ASN A 54 13.14 -7.24 10.65
N LYS A 55 12.23 -6.43 11.19
CA LYS A 55 11.03 -6.93 11.88
C LYS A 55 10.07 -7.61 10.90
N ILE A 56 9.93 -7.09 9.68
CA ILE A 56 9.10 -7.70 8.64
C ILE A 56 9.69 -9.07 8.25
N LEU A 57 10.99 -9.15 7.95
CA LEU A 57 11.68 -10.42 7.66
C LEU A 57 11.49 -11.45 8.78
N ALA A 58 11.61 -11.03 10.05
CA ALA A 58 11.40 -11.92 11.19
C ALA A 58 9.94 -12.39 11.37
N THR A 59 8.98 -11.57 10.95
CA THR A 59 7.54 -11.86 11.10
C THR A 59 7.06 -12.82 10.01
N TYR A 60 7.63 -12.75 8.81
CA TYR A 60 7.19 -13.50 7.64
C TYR A 60 8.32 -14.42 7.14
N PRO A 61 8.44 -15.65 7.67
CA PRO A 61 9.54 -16.56 7.36
C PRO A 61 9.60 -17.04 5.89
N GLY A 62 8.55 -16.76 5.10
CA GLY A 62 8.53 -17.03 3.66
C GLY A 62 9.15 -15.93 2.79
N ILE A 63 9.72 -14.89 3.40
CA ILE A 63 10.42 -13.80 2.72
C ILE A 63 11.91 -13.94 3.05
N SER A 64 12.75 -14.21 2.04
CA SER A 64 14.19 -14.31 2.23
C SER A 64 14.90 -12.96 2.15
N LYS A 65 14.37 -12.01 1.38
CA LYS A 65 15.01 -10.70 1.19
C LYS A 65 14.01 -9.60 0.85
N ILE A 66 14.25 -8.43 1.45
CA ILE A 66 13.51 -7.18 1.20
C ILE A 66 14.48 -6.09 0.75
N GLU A 67 14.16 -5.40 -0.32
CA GLU A 67 14.83 -4.18 -0.79
C GLU A 67 13.85 -3.00 -0.66
N ILE A 68 14.29 -1.88 -0.06
CA ILE A 68 13.47 -0.66 0.04
C ILE A 68 14.01 0.37 -0.96
N LYS A 69 13.12 0.94 -1.77
CA LYS A 69 13.43 1.96 -2.77
C LYS A 69 12.62 3.23 -2.52
N VAL A 70 13.15 4.36 -2.98
CA VAL A 70 12.46 5.65 -2.97
C VAL A 70 12.00 6.00 -4.38
N ALA A 71 10.76 6.46 -4.51
CA ALA A 71 10.23 7.06 -5.73
C ALA A 71 9.97 8.56 -5.54
N ASP A 72 10.54 9.39 -6.42
CA ASP A 72 10.46 10.85 -6.32
C ASP A 72 9.04 11.40 -6.52
N ASN A 73 8.19 10.68 -7.24
CA ASN A 73 6.81 11.05 -7.52
C ASN A 73 5.81 10.51 -6.49
N PHE A 74 6.26 9.70 -5.51
CA PHE A 74 5.39 9.14 -4.48
C PHE A 74 5.20 10.16 -3.37
N LYS A 75 3.96 10.32 -2.92
CA LYS A 75 3.63 11.11 -1.74
C LYS A 75 3.60 10.20 -0.52
N LYS A 76 3.69 10.78 0.68
CA LYS A 76 3.46 10.04 1.92
C LYS A 76 2.23 9.13 1.86
N GLY A 77 2.41 7.86 2.23
CA GLY A 77 1.40 6.80 2.16
C GLY A 77 1.28 6.09 0.81
N ASP A 78 2.00 6.53 -0.23
CA ASP A 78 2.09 5.81 -1.50
C ASP A 78 3.15 4.71 -1.40
N VAL A 79 2.81 3.54 -1.91
CA VAL A 79 3.63 2.34 -1.88
C VAL A 79 3.34 1.46 -3.09
N GLU A 80 4.39 0.82 -3.58
CA GLU A 80 4.35 -0.25 -4.57
C GLU A 80 5.20 -1.41 -4.05
N ILE A 81 4.68 -2.63 -4.15
CA ILE A 81 5.37 -3.84 -3.74
C ILE A 81 5.51 -4.76 -4.95
N GLU A 82 6.74 -5.04 -5.35
CA GLU A 82 7.06 -6.03 -6.36
C GLU A 82 7.53 -7.32 -5.69
N SER A 83 7.09 -8.44 -6.24
CA SER A 83 7.51 -9.78 -5.85
C SER A 83 7.77 -10.65 -7.08
N ASP A 84 8.24 -11.87 -6.82
CA ASP A 84 8.41 -12.94 -7.79
C ASP A 84 7.15 -13.19 -8.65
N SER A 85 5.96 -12.91 -8.10
CA SER A 85 4.67 -13.11 -8.79
C SER A 85 4.11 -11.88 -9.51
N GLY A 86 4.79 -10.75 -9.43
CA GLY A 86 4.37 -9.48 -10.01
C GLY A 86 4.31 -8.34 -8.98
N SER A 87 3.76 -7.21 -9.42
CA SER A 87 3.64 -6.00 -8.60
C SER A 87 2.21 -5.75 -8.14
N LEU A 88 2.09 -5.09 -6.99
CA LEU A 88 0.82 -4.61 -6.45
C LEU A 88 1.00 -3.19 -5.90
N ASN A 89 -0.05 -2.37 -6.00
CA ASN A 89 -0.07 -1.05 -5.40
C ASN A 89 -1.06 -1.04 -4.23
N PRO A 90 -0.58 -1.18 -2.97
CA PRO A 90 -1.45 -1.17 -1.81
C PRO A 90 -1.69 0.23 -1.25
N SER A 91 -1.31 1.30 -1.94
CA SER A 91 -1.51 2.68 -1.46
C SER A 91 -2.97 2.92 -1.05
N VAL A 92 -3.21 3.62 0.06
CA VAL A 92 -4.59 3.90 0.54
C VAL A 92 -5.41 4.60 -0.55
N SER A 93 -4.77 5.51 -1.29
CA SER A 93 -5.37 6.22 -2.42
C SER A 93 -5.84 5.26 -3.52
N HIS A 94 -5.06 4.22 -3.83
CA HIS A 94 -5.42 3.19 -4.80
C HIS A 94 -6.58 2.32 -4.29
N GLN A 95 -6.54 1.90 -3.02
CA GLN A 95 -7.60 1.10 -2.40
C GLN A 95 -8.94 1.83 -2.40
N ILE A 96 -8.97 3.12 -2.03
CA ILE A 96 -10.18 3.94 -2.06
C ILE A 96 -10.72 4.06 -3.49
N LYS A 97 -9.86 4.32 -4.48
CA LYS A 97 -10.27 4.40 -5.89
C LYS A 97 -10.88 3.09 -6.38
N LYS A 98 -10.28 1.95 -6.02
CA LYS A 98 -10.80 0.63 -6.38
C LYS A 98 -12.19 0.40 -5.77
N LEU A 99 -12.35 0.69 -4.48
CA LEU A 99 -13.62 0.58 -3.78
C LEU A 99 -14.72 1.42 -4.44
N ILE A 100 -14.43 2.69 -4.78
CA ILE A 100 -15.36 3.57 -5.47
C ILE A 100 -15.75 2.97 -6.82
N GLY A 101 -14.78 2.49 -7.60
CA GLY A 101 -15.03 1.87 -8.89
C GLY A 101 -15.93 0.64 -8.81
N GLU A 102 -15.76 -0.19 -7.77
CA GLU A 102 -16.62 -1.35 -7.51
C GLU A 102 -18.05 -0.93 -7.16
N PHE A 103 -18.23 0.06 -6.27
CA PHE A 103 -19.56 0.60 -5.98
C PHE A 103 -20.24 1.22 -7.20
N SER A 104 -19.50 1.99 -8.01
CA SER A 104 -20.04 2.58 -9.23
C SER A 104 -20.54 1.52 -10.22
N LYS A 105 -19.81 0.40 -10.38
CA LYS A 105 -20.26 -0.72 -11.21
C LYS A 105 -21.56 -1.33 -10.70
N LEU A 106 -21.68 -1.52 -9.39
CA LEU A 106 -22.91 -2.08 -8.79
C LEU A 106 -24.12 -1.17 -9.06
N ILE A 107 -23.97 0.14 -8.86
CA ILE A 107 -25.05 1.11 -9.14
C ILE A 107 -25.44 1.06 -10.62
N MET A 108 -24.47 1.13 -11.54
CA MET A 108 -24.75 1.10 -12.98
C MET A 108 -25.33 -0.24 -13.48
N SER A 109 -25.01 -1.36 -12.82
CA SER A 109 -25.65 -2.64 -13.12
C SER A 109 -27.08 -2.75 -12.59
N SER A 110 -27.43 -1.94 -11.58
CA SER A 110 -28.78 -1.91 -10.98
C SER A 110 -29.77 -1.11 -11.83
N ASP A 111 -29.28 -0.14 -12.61
CA ASP A 111 -30.09 0.71 -13.49
C ASP A 111 -30.39 0.05 -14.86
N ASN A 112 -29.80 -1.11 -15.16
CA ASN A 112 -30.02 -1.91 -16.38
C ASN A 112 -31.04 -3.05 -16.20
N ILE A 113 -31.93 -2.95 -15.19
CA ILE A 113 -33.02 -3.89 -14.92
C ILE A 113 -34.35 -3.13 -14.89
#